data_AF-A0A8C9RVC1-F1
#
_entry.id   AF-A0A8C9RVC1-F1
#
_cell.length_a   1.000
_cell.length_b   1.000
_cell.length_c   1.000
_cell.angle_alpha   90.00
_cell.angle_beta   90.00
_cell.angle_gamma   90.00
#
_symmetry.space_group_name_H-M   'P 1'
#
loop_
_entity.id
_entity.type
_entity.pdbx_description
1 polymer ?
#
loop_
_entity_poly.entity_id
_entity_poly.type
_entity_poly.pdbx_seq_one_letter_code
_entity_poly.pdbx_strand_id
1 'polypeptide(L)'
;MLPVRVAGHRLAVLAVALYCSLVSSPGHAYIYAHNSNITHMIFEDMPSFFGSRVPKEGLVGVLVESRPLNACTPIEPPPRKPLPINNNLTNYIVLIRRYDCNFDIKVLHAQQAGFSAAIVHNVQSDRLLSMGSSNETIADEIEIPSVFTGYTAAQDLKKYIIGESGAYVVLWPEFSFPLSYYLIPFSGVMGMIILTMVTILIVRCVQHRKRARRNRLTKEQLKKIPIHKFKKGDEYDMCAICLDEYEDGDKLRILPCSHAYHCRCVDPWLTQTKKTCPVCKQRVVQPSPDHPESESENEEGGIGDGPGAGEEDSTERTPLLRASQPGSPSSNNGFSRNNSATDPTTITMSWDPYIHNLMEGGCVLDAVIVGYHPGQESVWAAKQGGTLSKITVNEIKQLVAKDRNSFFSNGVTVGNMKCTMLRDKINEEGDHTIDLRTKATEGEKDTYNICVAKSGQALVIVMGMKDAHGGKLNLKAHGMADYLRKSGY
;
A
#
# COMPACT_ATOMS: atom_id res chain seq x y z
N MET A 1 -22.96 -9.81 -37.62
CA MET A 1 -23.52 -9.79 -36.25
C MET A 1 -22.97 -10.89 -35.31
N LEU A 2 -22.00 -11.74 -35.69
CA LEU A 2 -21.60 -12.89 -34.85
C LEU A 2 -20.66 -12.65 -33.63
N PRO A 3 -19.80 -11.62 -33.50
CA PRO A 3 -18.78 -11.62 -32.44
C PRO A 3 -19.34 -11.43 -31.01
N VAL A 4 -20.54 -10.86 -30.88
CA VAL A 4 -21.11 -10.46 -29.57
C VAL A 4 -21.48 -11.66 -28.69
N ARG A 5 -21.96 -12.77 -29.28
CA ARG A 5 -22.40 -13.95 -28.51
C ARG A 5 -21.26 -14.67 -27.78
N VAL A 6 -20.05 -14.70 -28.35
CA VAL A 6 -18.90 -15.38 -27.74
C VAL A 6 -18.38 -14.62 -26.52
N ALA A 7 -18.41 -13.28 -26.54
CA ALA A 7 -18.03 -12.45 -25.41
C ALA A 7 -18.97 -12.65 -24.21
N GLY A 8 -20.29 -12.63 -24.44
CA GLY A 8 -21.29 -12.84 -23.38
C GLY A 8 -21.15 -14.20 -22.67
N HIS A 9 -20.84 -15.27 -23.41
CA HIS A 9 -20.66 -16.59 -22.82
C HIS A 9 -19.39 -16.67 -21.95
N ARG A 10 -18.30 -16.00 -22.34
CA ARG A 10 -17.08 -15.92 -21.51
C ARG A 10 -17.28 -15.06 -20.26
N LEU A 11 -18.04 -13.97 -20.33
CA LEU A 11 -18.42 -13.21 -19.13
C LEU A 11 -19.31 -14.05 -18.19
N ALA A 12 -20.28 -14.80 -18.72
CA ALA A 12 -21.16 -15.64 -17.91
C ALA A 12 -20.38 -16.73 -17.15
N VAL A 13 -19.44 -17.41 -17.82
CA VAL A 13 -18.58 -18.43 -17.16
C VAL A 13 -17.68 -17.80 -16.11
N LEU A 14 -17.10 -16.62 -16.35
CA LEU A 14 -16.33 -15.89 -15.34
C LEU A 14 -17.19 -15.45 -14.14
N ALA A 15 -18.41 -14.97 -14.38
CA ALA A 15 -19.35 -14.58 -13.33
C ALA A 15 -19.79 -15.78 -12.48
N VAL A 16 -20.06 -16.93 -13.09
CA VAL A 16 -20.37 -18.18 -12.37
C VAL A 16 -19.14 -18.69 -11.60
N ALA A 17 -17.92 -18.61 -12.14
CA ALA A 17 -16.71 -18.99 -11.41
C ALA A 17 -16.45 -18.07 -10.20
N LEU A 18 -16.69 -16.76 -10.33
CA LEU A 18 -16.67 -15.81 -9.22
C LEU A 18 -17.77 -16.10 -8.19
N TYR A 19 -18.98 -16.46 -8.64
CA TYR A 19 -20.08 -16.79 -7.73
C TYR A 19 -19.80 -18.09 -6.96
N CYS A 20 -19.28 -19.14 -7.62
CA CYS A 20 -18.89 -20.39 -6.99
C CYS A 20 -17.70 -20.24 -6.03
N SER A 21 -16.82 -19.25 -6.22
CA SER A 21 -15.74 -18.92 -5.27
C SER A 21 -16.16 -17.94 -4.17
N LEU A 22 -17.39 -17.42 -4.21
CA LEU A 22 -18.05 -16.69 -3.11
C LEU A 22 -18.95 -17.60 -2.26
N VAL A 23 -19.21 -18.84 -2.68
CA VAL A 23 -19.82 -19.86 -1.82
C VAL A 23 -18.87 -20.14 -0.67
N SER A 24 -19.28 -19.76 0.53
CA SER A 24 -18.49 -20.02 1.74
C SER A 24 -18.45 -21.52 2.02
N SER A 25 -17.30 -22.02 2.48
CA SER A 25 -17.19 -23.37 3.03
C SER A 25 -18.26 -23.60 4.11
N PRO A 26 -18.74 -24.84 4.34
CA PRO A 26 -19.27 -25.16 5.66
C PRO A 26 -18.27 -24.66 6.71
N GLY A 27 -18.76 -23.84 7.66
CA GLY A 27 -17.95 -23.39 8.77
C GLY A 27 -17.58 -24.59 9.63
N HIS A 28 -16.32 -24.66 10.02
CA HIS A 28 -15.86 -25.68 10.96
C HIS A 28 -16.39 -25.34 12.35
N ALA A 29 -16.24 -26.27 13.27
CA ALA A 29 -16.18 -25.94 14.67
C ALA A 29 -14.83 -26.42 15.20
N TYR A 30 -14.48 -25.98 16.40
CA TYR A 30 -13.26 -26.40 17.08
C TYR A 30 -13.59 -26.88 18.49
N ILE A 31 -13.30 -28.15 18.74
CA ILE A 31 -13.25 -28.78 20.06
C ILE A 31 -11.94 -28.34 20.72
N TYR A 32 -12.05 -27.42 21.68
CA TYR A 32 -10.96 -27.08 22.59
C TYR A 32 -11.06 -27.97 23.83
N ALA A 33 -10.04 -28.78 24.09
CA ALA A 33 -9.94 -29.51 25.34
C ALA A 33 -8.95 -28.80 26.28
N HIS A 34 -9.32 -28.68 27.55
CA HIS A 34 -8.50 -28.08 28.59
C HIS A 34 -8.31 -29.06 29.75
N ASN A 35 -7.06 -29.21 30.18
CA ASN A 35 -6.67 -29.96 31.37
C ASN A 35 -5.97 -29.02 32.35
N SER A 36 -6.21 -29.26 33.65
CA SER A 36 -5.52 -28.65 34.81
C SER A 36 -4.01 -28.42 34.65
N ASN A 37 -3.31 -29.30 33.94
CA ASN A 37 -1.86 -29.19 33.64
C ASN A 37 -1.56 -28.37 32.35
N ILE A 38 -2.34 -27.32 32.09
CA ILE A 38 -2.09 -26.27 31.06
C ILE A 38 -1.85 -26.83 29.64
N THR A 39 -2.49 -27.93 29.28
CA THR A 39 -2.57 -28.40 27.89
C THR A 39 -3.88 -27.96 27.26
N HIS A 40 -3.82 -26.93 26.43
CA HIS A 40 -4.89 -26.58 25.48
C HIS A 40 -4.68 -27.41 24.22
N MET A 41 -5.54 -28.42 24.00
CA MET A 41 -5.57 -29.18 22.75
C MET A 41 -6.71 -28.66 21.87
N ILE A 42 -6.44 -28.51 20.58
CA ILE A 42 -7.43 -28.12 19.57
C ILE A 42 -7.57 -29.30 18.63
N PHE A 43 -8.79 -29.76 18.39
CA PHE A 43 -9.10 -30.82 17.44
C PHE A 43 -9.95 -30.27 16.29
N GLU A 44 -9.83 -30.87 15.11
CA GLU A 44 -10.68 -30.55 13.96
C GLU A 44 -12.05 -31.22 14.10
N ASP A 45 -13.12 -30.49 13.81
CA ASP A 45 -14.47 -31.04 13.74
C ASP A 45 -15.40 -30.30 12.76
N MET A 46 -16.51 -30.96 12.45
CA MET A 46 -17.52 -30.55 11.48
C MET A 46 -18.89 -30.53 12.17
N PRO A 47 -19.63 -29.41 12.21
CA PRO A 47 -20.97 -29.37 12.81
C PRO A 47 -21.99 -30.22 12.04
N SER A 48 -23.05 -30.64 12.73
CA SER A 48 -24.22 -31.28 12.13
C SER A 48 -25.05 -30.30 11.27
N PHE A 49 -25.82 -30.86 10.34
CA PHE A 49 -26.88 -30.13 9.61
C PHE A 49 -28.25 -30.19 10.31
N PHE A 50 -28.30 -30.71 11.54
CA PHE A 50 -29.47 -30.80 12.42
C PHE A 50 -29.05 -30.41 13.85
N GLY A 51 -30.01 -30.19 14.75
CA GLY A 51 -29.72 -29.67 16.09
C GLY A 51 -29.55 -28.15 16.13
N SER A 52 -29.40 -27.60 17.33
CA SER A 52 -29.04 -26.18 17.48
C SER A 52 -27.58 -25.93 17.09
N ARG A 53 -27.25 -24.65 16.89
CA ARG A 53 -25.86 -24.23 16.66
C ARG A 53 -25.15 -24.01 17.98
N VAL A 54 -23.85 -24.28 18.02
CA VAL A 54 -22.99 -23.96 19.18
C VAL A 54 -23.16 -22.47 19.54
N PRO A 55 -23.42 -22.12 20.81
CA PRO A 55 -23.54 -20.73 21.27
C PRO A 55 -22.30 -19.88 20.94
N LYS A 56 -22.48 -18.56 20.73
CA LYS A 56 -21.41 -17.64 20.31
C LYS A 56 -20.33 -17.43 21.39
N GLU A 57 -20.76 -17.54 22.63
CA GLU A 57 -19.96 -17.58 23.85
C GLU A 57 -19.15 -18.89 24.00
N GLY A 58 -19.53 -19.93 23.27
CA GLY A 58 -19.02 -21.29 23.41
C GLY A 58 -19.78 -22.12 24.45
N LEU A 59 -19.81 -23.44 24.25
CA LEU A 59 -20.39 -24.38 25.20
C LEU A 59 -19.29 -25.13 25.95
N VAL A 60 -19.04 -24.73 27.20
CA VAL A 60 -18.14 -25.43 28.14
C VAL A 60 -18.91 -26.58 28.79
N GLY A 61 -18.31 -27.79 28.87
CA GLY A 61 -18.90 -28.94 29.54
C GLY A 61 -17.90 -30.07 29.85
N VAL A 62 -18.27 -30.96 30.78
CA VAL A 62 -17.46 -32.15 31.14
C VAL A 62 -17.69 -33.26 30.11
N LEU A 63 -16.61 -33.86 29.60
CA LEU A 63 -16.69 -34.91 28.58
C LEU A 63 -16.97 -36.29 29.21
N VAL A 64 -17.95 -37.02 28.66
CA VAL A 64 -18.37 -38.35 29.13
C VAL A 64 -18.44 -39.32 27.94
N GLU A 65 -17.91 -40.54 28.07
CA GLU A 65 -18.06 -41.57 27.03
C GLU A 65 -19.46 -42.23 27.11
N SER A 66 -20.15 -42.33 25.98
CA SER A 66 -21.49 -42.91 25.89
C SER A 66 -21.55 -44.40 26.26
N ARG A 67 -22.68 -44.83 26.81
CA ARG A 67 -22.97 -46.24 27.14
C ARG A 67 -24.40 -46.60 26.75
N PRO A 68 -24.61 -47.47 25.74
CA PRO A 68 -23.59 -48.09 24.88
C PRO A 68 -22.82 -47.08 24.02
N LEU A 69 -21.57 -47.42 23.69
CA LEU A 69 -20.60 -46.58 22.95
C LEU A 69 -21.14 -46.03 21.61
N ASN A 70 -22.11 -46.69 21.00
CA ASN A 70 -22.69 -46.31 19.72
C ASN A 70 -23.98 -45.48 19.84
N ALA A 71 -24.54 -45.29 21.03
CA ALA A 71 -25.82 -44.62 21.28
C ALA A 71 -26.97 -45.04 20.34
N CYS A 72 -27.00 -46.30 19.89
CA CYS A 72 -28.07 -46.82 19.03
C CYS A 72 -29.30 -47.33 19.81
N THR A 73 -29.19 -47.33 21.13
CA THR A 73 -30.30 -47.42 22.09
C THR A 73 -30.16 -46.25 23.07
N PRO A 74 -31.19 -45.93 23.89
CA PRO A 74 -31.07 -44.97 24.98
C PRO A 74 -29.83 -45.24 25.85
N ILE A 75 -29.13 -44.18 26.25
CA ILE A 75 -27.83 -44.24 26.91
C ILE A 75 -27.91 -43.92 28.41
N GLU A 76 -26.88 -44.32 29.17
CA GLU A 76 -26.72 -43.91 30.58
C GLU A 76 -26.71 -42.36 30.70
N PRO A 77 -27.47 -41.77 31.65
CA PRO A 77 -27.47 -40.33 31.90
C PRO A 77 -26.16 -39.85 32.56
N PRO A 78 -25.83 -38.55 32.51
CA PRO A 78 -24.58 -38.03 33.03
C PRO A 78 -24.38 -38.30 34.55
N PRO A 79 -23.12 -38.45 35.03
CA PRO A 79 -22.86 -38.80 36.43
C PRO A 79 -23.37 -37.74 37.42
N ARG A 80 -24.19 -38.15 38.39
CA ARG A 80 -24.87 -37.29 39.37
C ARG A 80 -23.98 -36.52 40.37
N LYS A 81 -22.66 -36.51 40.18
CA LYS A 81 -21.72 -35.71 40.99
C LYS A 81 -21.09 -34.64 40.10
N PRO A 82 -21.29 -33.33 40.37
CA PRO A 82 -20.33 -32.35 39.90
C PRO A 82 -18.98 -32.66 40.53
N LEU A 83 -17.94 -32.76 39.71
CA LEU A 83 -16.57 -32.64 40.19
C LEU A 83 -16.38 -31.22 40.75
N PRO A 84 -15.52 -31.00 41.77
CA PRO A 84 -15.32 -29.69 42.38
C PRO A 84 -14.49 -28.76 41.46
N ILE A 85 -15.14 -28.33 40.37
CA ILE A 85 -14.64 -27.43 39.34
C ILE A 85 -15.65 -26.29 39.30
N ASN A 86 -15.20 -25.07 39.67
CA ASN A 86 -15.94 -23.79 39.68
C ASN A 86 -17.45 -23.85 39.37
N ASN A 87 -18.28 -23.54 40.38
CA ASN A 87 -19.77 -23.63 40.51
C ASN A 87 -20.70 -23.39 39.29
N ASN A 88 -20.19 -22.99 38.13
CA ASN A 88 -20.93 -22.69 36.91
C ASN A 88 -20.90 -23.84 35.89
N LEU A 89 -20.06 -24.88 36.07
CA LEU A 89 -19.90 -25.97 35.09
C LEU A 89 -20.92 -27.11 35.30
N THR A 90 -22.16 -26.90 34.85
CA THR A 90 -23.27 -27.88 34.94
C THR A 90 -23.44 -28.77 33.71
N ASN A 91 -22.79 -28.44 32.60
CA ASN A 91 -23.04 -29.07 31.31
C ASN A 91 -22.21 -30.35 31.13
N TYR A 92 -22.81 -31.35 30.48
CA TYR A 92 -22.14 -32.59 30.12
C TYR A 92 -22.18 -32.78 28.61
N ILE A 93 -21.04 -33.11 28.02
CA ILE A 93 -20.86 -33.34 26.58
C ILE A 93 -20.56 -34.83 26.39
N VAL A 94 -21.32 -35.52 25.54
CA VAL A 94 -21.13 -36.96 25.33
C VAL A 94 -20.26 -37.27 24.10
N LEU A 95 -19.35 -38.23 24.23
CA LEU A 95 -18.55 -38.79 23.13
C LEU A 95 -19.20 -40.08 22.61
N ILE A 96 -19.52 -40.14 21.31
CA ILE A 96 -20.29 -41.23 20.68
C ILE A 96 -19.58 -41.80 19.44
N ARG A 97 -19.56 -43.13 19.32
CA ARG A 97 -19.02 -43.85 18.16
C ARG A 97 -20.01 -43.86 17.00
N ARG A 98 -19.56 -43.50 15.79
CA ARG A 98 -20.44 -43.31 14.61
C ARG A 98 -21.18 -44.54 14.05
N TYR A 99 -20.78 -45.77 14.36
CA TYR A 99 -21.28 -46.96 13.63
C TYR A 99 -22.64 -47.46 14.13
N ASP A 100 -23.18 -48.48 13.46
CA ASP A 100 -24.36 -49.29 13.84
C ASP A 100 -25.74 -48.60 13.71
N CYS A 101 -25.80 -47.27 13.64
CA CYS A 101 -27.03 -46.50 13.39
C CYS A 101 -26.72 -45.08 12.87
N ASN A 102 -27.76 -44.33 12.49
CA ASN A 102 -27.66 -42.98 11.90
C ASN A 102 -27.26 -41.91 12.94
N PHE A 103 -26.85 -40.74 12.45
CA PHE A 103 -26.29 -39.65 13.29
C PHE A 103 -27.34 -38.93 14.16
N ASP A 104 -28.51 -38.66 13.57
CA ASP A 104 -29.70 -38.12 14.23
C ASP A 104 -30.11 -38.93 15.46
N ILE A 105 -30.29 -40.25 15.33
CA ILE A 105 -30.69 -41.16 16.41
C ILE A 105 -29.72 -41.11 17.60
N LYS A 106 -28.41 -41.00 17.34
CA LYS A 106 -27.36 -40.91 18.37
C LYS A 106 -27.49 -39.65 19.22
N VAL A 107 -27.71 -38.51 18.56
CA VAL A 107 -27.82 -37.21 19.20
C VAL A 107 -29.18 -37.07 19.91
N LEU A 108 -30.25 -37.64 19.35
CA LEU A 108 -31.55 -37.76 20.01
C LEU A 108 -31.44 -38.55 21.33
N HIS A 109 -30.81 -39.73 21.33
CA HIS A 109 -30.61 -40.50 22.56
C HIS A 109 -29.74 -39.76 23.59
N ALA A 110 -28.76 -38.95 23.14
CA ALA A 110 -27.96 -38.10 24.02
C ALA A 110 -28.79 -36.99 24.69
N GLN A 111 -29.66 -36.33 23.91
CA GLN A 111 -30.58 -35.32 24.41
C GLN A 111 -31.58 -35.91 25.41
N GLN A 112 -32.17 -37.06 25.08
CA GLN A 112 -33.10 -37.79 25.96
C GLN A 112 -32.45 -38.26 27.27
N ALA A 113 -31.14 -38.54 27.25
CA ALA A 113 -30.36 -38.87 28.45
C ALA A 113 -29.91 -37.62 29.26
N GLY A 114 -30.17 -36.41 28.77
CA GLY A 114 -29.88 -35.15 29.47
C GLY A 114 -28.47 -34.58 29.24
N PHE A 115 -27.81 -34.94 28.14
CA PHE A 115 -26.54 -34.30 27.74
C PHE A 115 -26.79 -32.95 27.05
N SER A 116 -25.88 -32.00 27.25
CA SER A 116 -25.95 -30.63 26.74
C SER A 116 -25.46 -30.50 25.29
N ALA A 117 -24.64 -31.45 24.82
CA ALA A 117 -24.16 -31.55 23.44
C ALA A 117 -23.58 -32.95 23.17
N ALA A 118 -23.40 -33.29 21.88
CA ALA A 118 -22.82 -34.56 21.45
C ALA A 118 -21.64 -34.38 20.49
N ILE A 119 -20.51 -35.03 20.79
CA ILE A 119 -19.37 -35.21 19.88
C ILE A 119 -19.45 -36.62 19.32
N VAL A 120 -19.74 -36.76 18.03
CA VAL A 120 -19.67 -38.06 17.34
C VAL A 120 -18.29 -38.22 16.71
N HIS A 121 -17.70 -39.41 16.77
CA HIS A 121 -16.35 -39.62 16.25
C HIS A 121 -16.24 -40.74 15.21
N ASN A 122 -15.30 -40.54 14.30
CA ASN A 122 -14.85 -41.54 13.33
C ASN A 122 -14.10 -42.69 14.03
N VAL A 123 -13.98 -43.83 13.36
CA VAL A 123 -13.39 -45.07 13.86
C VAL A 123 -12.35 -45.54 12.84
N GLN A 124 -11.10 -45.67 13.27
CA GLN A 124 -9.95 -46.10 12.44
C GLN A 124 -9.66 -45.17 11.24
N SER A 125 -10.11 -43.91 11.29
CA SER A 125 -9.89 -42.91 10.25
C SER A 125 -10.11 -41.51 10.83
N ASP A 126 -9.35 -40.52 10.38
CA ASP A 126 -9.47 -39.12 10.86
C ASP A 126 -10.24 -38.22 9.89
N ARG A 127 -10.73 -38.78 8.77
CA ARG A 127 -11.55 -38.06 7.81
C ARG A 127 -12.84 -37.55 8.49
N LEU A 128 -13.03 -36.24 8.54
CA LEU A 128 -14.30 -35.66 8.96
C LEU A 128 -15.42 -36.04 7.98
N LEU A 129 -16.62 -36.28 8.52
CA LEU A 129 -17.84 -36.55 7.76
C LEU A 129 -18.90 -35.53 8.16
N SER A 130 -19.72 -35.12 7.19
CA SER A 130 -20.92 -34.33 7.45
C SER A 130 -21.99 -35.20 8.11
N MET A 131 -22.55 -34.74 9.23
CA MET A 131 -23.70 -35.38 9.88
C MET A 131 -25.00 -34.77 9.34
N GLY A 132 -25.55 -35.41 8.31
CA GLY A 132 -26.93 -35.20 7.88
C GLY A 132 -27.91 -36.08 8.68
N SER A 133 -29.18 -35.67 8.72
CA SER A 133 -30.26 -36.49 9.26
C SER A 133 -30.69 -37.57 8.25
N SER A 134 -31.29 -38.65 8.74
CA SER A 134 -31.97 -39.68 7.96
C SER A 134 -33.48 -39.47 7.85
N ASN A 135 -34.05 -38.65 8.73
CA ASN A 135 -35.46 -38.27 8.73
C ASN A 135 -35.61 -36.84 9.27
N GLU A 136 -36.25 -35.95 8.49
CA GLU A 136 -36.43 -34.53 8.84
C GLU A 136 -37.20 -34.36 10.16
N THR A 137 -38.23 -35.19 10.40
CA THR A 137 -39.01 -35.14 11.67
C THR A 137 -38.16 -35.46 12.92
N ILE A 138 -37.10 -36.26 12.79
CA ILE A 138 -36.16 -36.53 13.89
C ILE A 138 -35.13 -35.40 14.02
N ALA A 139 -34.80 -34.71 12.93
CA ALA A 139 -33.91 -33.54 12.96
C ALA A 139 -34.53 -32.37 13.73
N ASP A 140 -35.84 -32.15 13.55
CA ASP A 140 -36.60 -31.08 14.19
C ASP A 140 -36.84 -31.33 15.70
N GLU A 141 -36.78 -32.58 16.17
CA GLU A 141 -36.82 -32.94 17.60
C GLU A 141 -35.47 -32.70 18.32
N ILE A 142 -34.36 -32.46 17.60
CA ILE A 142 -33.04 -32.27 18.20
C ILE A 142 -32.80 -30.78 18.46
N GLU A 143 -32.62 -30.44 19.74
CA GLU A 143 -32.35 -29.09 20.24
C GLU A 143 -30.90 -28.92 20.71
N ILE A 144 -30.14 -30.00 20.96
CA ILE A 144 -28.72 -29.90 21.38
C ILE A 144 -27.77 -29.73 20.17
N PRO A 145 -26.65 -29.00 20.31
CA PRO A 145 -25.66 -28.92 19.25
C PRO A 145 -24.82 -30.21 19.17
N SER A 146 -24.40 -30.57 17.96
CA SER A 146 -23.51 -31.71 17.76
C SER A 146 -22.42 -31.48 16.71
N VAL A 147 -21.28 -32.12 16.91
CA VAL A 147 -20.10 -32.00 16.04
C VAL A 147 -19.46 -33.37 15.77
N PHE A 148 -18.79 -33.50 14.63
CA PHE A 148 -18.14 -34.73 14.19
C PHE A 148 -16.62 -34.57 14.14
N THR A 149 -15.85 -35.46 14.78
CA THR A 149 -14.38 -35.41 14.83
C THR A 149 -13.69 -36.72 14.39
N GLY A 150 -12.36 -36.67 14.23
CA GLY A 150 -11.51 -37.79 13.84
C GLY A 150 -11.39 -38.90 14.88
N TYR A 151 -10.75 -40.01 14.51
CA TYR A 151 -10.52 -41.14 15.41
C TYR A 151 -9.39 -40.87 16.41
N THR A 152 -8.26 -40.31 15.96
CA THR A 152 -7.13 -39.91 16.81
C THR A 152 -7.54 -38.84 17.82
N ALA A 153 -8.21 -37.78 17.35
CA ALA A 153 -8.82 -36.76 18.20
C ALA A 153 -9.69 -37.36 19.31
N ALA A 154 -10.57 -38.31 18.98
CA ALA A 154 -11.38 -39.00 19.97
C ALA A 154 -10.60 -39.93 20.91
N GLN A 155 -9.47 -40.52 20.48
CA GLN A 155 -8.60 -41.27 21.38
C GLN A 155 -7.85 -40.34 22.36
N ASP A 156 -7.38 -39.18 21.90
CA ASP A 156 -6.72 -38.20 22.77
C ASP A 156 -7.70 -37.57 23.77
N LEU A 157 -8.90 -37.17 23.31
CA LEU A 157 -10.00 -36.75 24.20
C LEU A 157 -10.32 -37.81 25.26
N LYS A 158 -10.46 -39.08 24.84
CA LYS A 158 -10.70 -40.19 25.78
C LYS A 158 -9.55 -40.39 26.76
N LYS A 159 -8.31 -40.25 26.32
CA LYS A 159 -7.09 -40.53 27.09
C LYS A 159 -6.76 -39.44 28.11
N TYR A 160 -6.91 -38.16 27.75
CA TYR A 160 -6.44 -37.03 28.57
C TYR A 160 -7.54 -36.23 29.27
N ILE A 161 -8.82 -36.44 28.92
CA ILE A 161 -9.95 -35.66 29.47
C ILE A 161 -10.89 -36.53 30.31
N ILE A 162 -11.35 -37.67 29.78
CA ILE A 162 -12.40 -38.49 30.43
C ILE A 162 -11.92 -39.13 31.76
N GLY A 163 -10.60 -39.31 31.93
CA GLY A 163 -10.00 -39.90 33.13
C GLY A 163 -9.55 -38.92 34.21
N GLU A 164 -9.52 -37.60 33.95
CA GLU A 164 -8.80 -36.64 34.80
C GLU A 164 -9.72 -35.66 35.54
N SER A 165 -9.55 -35.57 36.87
CA SER A 165 -10.36 -34.72 37.74
C SER A 165 -9.99 -33.24 37.57
N GLY A 166 -10.74 -32.52 36.73
CA GLY A 166 -10.52 -31.10 36.43
C GLY A 166 -10.63 -30.76 34.94
N ALA A 167 -10.57 -31.76 34.06
CA ALA A 167 -10.58 -31.54 32.62
C ALA A 167 -11.99 -31.26 32.06
N TYR A 168 -12.07 -30.42 31.04
CA TYR A 168 -13.32 -30.07 30.36
C TYR A 168 -13.09 -29.78 28.86
N VAL A 169 -14.18 -29.77 28.11
CA VAL A 169 -14.22 -29.42 26.68
C VAL A 169 -15.01 -28.14 26.50
N VAL A 170 -14.57 -27.31 25.55
CA VAL A 170 -15.31 -26.18 25.02
C VAL A 170 -15.57 -26.44 23.55
N LEU A 171 -16.84 -26.50 23.15
CA LEU A 171 -17.24 -26.36 21.75
C LEU A 171 -17.27 -24.86 21.44
N TRP A 172 -16.51 -24.41 20.45
CA TRP A 172 -16.53 -23.03 19.98
C TRP A 172 -16.96 -22.97 18.50
N PRO A 173 -17.89 -22.10 18.13
CA PRO A 173 -18.25 -21.90 16.73
C PRO A 173 -17.10 -21.17 16.01
N GLU A 174 -16.74 -21.60 14.81
CA GLU A 174 -15.80 -20.84 13.99
C GLU A 174 -16.39 -19.44 13.70
N PHE A 175 -15.70 -18.41 14.21
CA PHE A 175 -15.98 -17.02 13.82
C PHE A 175 -15.47 -16.82 12.39
N SER A 176 -16.24 -17.34 11.44
CA SER A 176 -16.05 -17.21 10.00
C SER A 176 -16.21 -15.75 9.61
N PHE A 177 -15.13 -14.98 9.79
CA PHE A 177 -15.02 -13.61 9.32
C PHE A 177 -15.44 -13.59 7.84
N PRO A 178 -16.53 -12.88 7.47
CA PRO A 178 -17.05 -12.92 6.12
C PRO A 178 -16.18 -12.04 5.23
N LEU A 179 -14.95 -12.49 4.94
CA LEU A 179 -14.00 -11.83 4.06
C LEU A 179 -14.63 -11.55 2.70
N SER A 180 -15.49 -12.45 2.21
CA SER A 180 -16.37 -12.23 1.05
C SER A 180 -17.19 -10.93 1.14
N TYR A 181 -17.84 -10.67 2.28
CA TYR A 181 -18.65 -9.46 2.52
C TYR A 181 -17.82 -8.16 2.51
N TYR A 182 -16.53 -8.21 2.89
CA TYR A 182 -15.64 -7.05 2.86
C TYR A 182 -14.87 -6.92 1.52
N LEU A 183 -14.57 -8.03 0.84
CA LEU A 183 -13.87 -8.06 -0.46
C LEU A 183 -14.77 -7.60 -1.62
N ILE A 184 -16.08 -7.85 -1.56
CA ILE A 184 -17.05 -7.36 -2.57
C ILE A 184 -17.04 -5.81 -2.66
N PRO A 185 -17.30 -5.03 -1.59
CA PRO A 185 -17.26 -3.57 -1.66
C PRO A 185 -15.84 -3.04 -1.95
N PHE A 186 -14.79 -3.66 -1.40
CA PHE A 186 -13.40 -3.28 -1.70
C PHE A 186 -13.07 -3.40 -3.20
N SER A 187 -13.39 -4.54 -3.81
CA SER A 187 -13.17 -4.74 -5.26
C SER A 187 -14.01 -3.81 -6.13
N GLY A 188 -15.24 -3.48 -5.71
CA GLY A 188 -16.08 -2.47 -6.35
C GLY A 188 -15.45 -1.07 -6.33
N VAL A 189 -14.99 -0.60 -5.17
CA VAL A 189 -14.31 0.71 -5.03
C VAL A 189 -13.04 0.77 -5.88
N MET A 190 -12.19 -0.25 -5.80
CA MET A 190 -10.95 -0.32 -6.60
C MET A 190 -11.25 -0.35 -8.11
N GLY A 191 -12.30 -1.04 -8.54
CA GLY A 191 -12.78 -1.04 -9.93
C GLY A 191 -13.19 0.36 -10.41
N MET A 192 -13.93 1.12 -9.59
CA MET A 192 -14.35 2.49 -9.93
C MET A 192 -13.17 3.47 -10.01
N ILE A 193 -12.15 3.31 -9.16
CA ILE A 193 -10.90 4.10 -9.23
C ILE A 193 -10.15 3.80 -10.54
N ILE A 194 -10.06 2.53 -10.94
CA ILE A 194 -9.42 2.15 -12.21
C ILE A 194 -10.20 2.70 -13.42
N LEU A 195 -11.53 2.60 -13.42
CA LEU A 195 -12.37 3.14 -14.50
C LEU A 195 -12.24 4.66 -14.63
N THR A 196 -12.26 5.40 -13.52
CA THR A 196 -12.09 6.87 -13.55
C THR A 196 -10.69 7.26 -14.05
N MET A 197 -9.63 6.59 -13.61
CA MET A 197 -8.28 6.79 -14.16
C MET A 197 -8.19 6.50 -15.67
N VAL A 198 -8.81 5.41 -16.14
CA VAL A 198 -8.84 5.07 -17.57
C VAL A 198 -9.60 6.13 -18.38
N THR A 199 -10.74 6.64 -17.90
CA THR A 199 -11.46 7.73 -18.61
C THR A 199 -10.64 9.03 -18.66
N ILE A 200 -9.95 9.40 -17.57
CA ILE A 200 -9.04 10.57 -17.54
C ILE A 200 -7.88 10.40 -18.53
N LEU A 201 -7.29 9.20 -18.64
CA LEU A 201 -6.24 8.89 -19.61
C LEU A 201 -6.75 8.95 -21.05
N ILE A 202 -7.96 8.43 -21.33
CA ILE A 202 -8.60 8.53 -22.65
C ILE A 202 -8.87 10.00 -23.01
N VAL A 203 -9.45 10.78 -22.09
CA VAL A 203 -9.72 12.21 -22.27
C VAL A 203 -8.43 12.97 -22.54
N ARG A 204 -7.37 12.77 -21.75
CA ARG A 204 -6.06 13.41 -21.99
C ARG A 204 -5.43 12.97 -23.31
N CYS A 205 -5.54 11.71 -23.70
CA CYS A 205 -5.03 11.22 -24.99
C CYS A 205 -5.80 11.83 -26.18
N VAL A 206 -7.12 11.97 -26.07
CA VAL A 206 -7.98 12.64 -27.07
C VAL A 206 -7.68 14.15 -27.13
N GLN A 207 -7.55 14.82 -25.98
CA GLN A 207 -7.17 16.24 -25.91
C GLN A 207 -5.79 16.48 -26.53
N HIS A 208 -4.79 15.65 -26.21
CA HIS A 208 -3.46 15.73 -26.80
C HIS A 208 -3.51 15.54 -28.33
N ARG A 209 -4.23 14.52 -28.82
CA ARG A 209 -4.47 14.30 -30.27
C ARG A 209 -5.27 15.44 -30.92
N LYS A 210 -6.15 16.15 -30.20
CA LYS A 210 -6.87 17.33 -30.70
C LYS A 210 -5.94 18.56 -30.78
N ARG A 211 -5.13 18.82 -29.75
CA ARG A 211 -4.12 19.91 -29.73
C ARG A 211 -3.09 19.72 -30.85
N ALA A 212 -2.59 18.50 -31.03
CA ALA A 212 -1.68 18.15 -32.13
C ALA A 212 -2.28 18.33 -33.54
N ARG A 213 -3.61 18.21 -33.69
CA ARG A 213 -4.30 18.48 -34.97
C ARG A 213 -4.62 19.97 -35.19
N ARG A 214 -5.03 20.73 -34.17
CA ARG A 214 -5.37 22.18 -34.32
C ARG A 214 -4.17 23.03 -34.79
N ASN A 215 -2.95 22.61 -34.47
CA ASN A 215 -1.71 23.33 -34.76
C ASN A 215 -1.18 23.20 -36.21
N ARG A 216 -1.79 22.37 -37.07
CA ARG A 216 -1.30 22.11 -38.45
C ARG A 216 -2.11 22.86 -39.51
N LEU A 217 -1.44 23.54 -40.45
CA LEU A 217 -2.09 24.19 -41.58
C LEU A 217 -2.51 23.15 -42.65
N THR A 218 -3.69 23.29 -43.24
CA THR A 218 -4.08 22.40 -44.36
C THR A 218 -3.32 22.76 -45.64
N LYS A 219 -3.10 21.77 -46.51
CA LYS A 219 -2.43 21.99 -47.81
C LYS A 219 -3.17 22.99 -48.71
N GLU A 220 -4.48 23.17 -48.49
CA GLU A 220 -5.32 24.13 -49.21
C GLU A 220 -5.14 25.56 -48.69
N GLN A 221 -5.07 25.75 -47.37
CA GLN A 221 -4.74 27.05 -46.78
C GLN A 221 -3.32 27.50 -47.16
N LEU A 222 -2.36 26.57 -47.18
CA LEU A 222 -0.98 26.82 -47.62
C LEU A 222 -0.90 27.30 -49.08
N LYS A 223 -1.76 26.78 -49.97
CA LYS A 223 -1.84 27.20 -51.39
C LYS A 223 -2.34 28.65 -51.58
N LYS A 224 -3.02 29.24 -50.59
CA LYS A 224 -3.54 30.62 -50.68
C LYS A 224 -2.50 31.70 -50.32
N ILE A 225 -1.35 31.31 -49.76
CA ILE A 225 -0.27 32.25 -49.37
C ILE A 225 0.57 32.55 -50.62
N PRO A 226 0.88 33.83 -50.93
CA PRO A 226 1.59 34.21 -52.15
C PRO A 226 2.99 33.58 -52.25
N ILE A 227 3.41 33.34 -53.49
CA ILE A 227 4.74 32.83 -53.83
C ILE A 227 5.40 33.83 -54.78
N HIS A 228 6.52 34.41 -54.36
CA HIS A 228 7.39 35.20 -55.22
C HIS A 228 8.41 34.28 -55.93
N LYS A 229 8.94 34.73 -57.07
CA LYS A 229 10.17 34.18 -57.64
C LYS A 229 11.25 35.22 -57.43
N PHE A 230 12.28 34.88 -56.66
CA PHE A 230 13.37 35.82 -56.38
C PHE A 230 14.02 36.31 -57.67
N LYS A 231 14.37 37.59 -57.69
CA LYS A 231 15.29 38.19 -58.65
C LYS A 231 16.35 38.99 -57.91
N LYS A 232 17.57 38.97 -58.43
CA LYS A 232 18.70 39.76 -57.92
C LYS A 232 18.37 41.26 -57.93
N GLY A 233 18.03 41.80 -56.75
CA GLY A 233 17.54 43.16 -56.56
C GLY A 233 16.19 43.28 -55.83
N ASP A 234 15.53 42.17 -55.46
CA ASP A 234 14.39 42.18 -54.53
C ASP A 234 14.84 42.57 -53.09
N GLU A 235 13.89 43.00 -52.24
CA GLU A 235 14.13 43.46 -50.85
C GLU A 235 14.48 42.34 -49.83
N TYR A 236 14.89 41.15 -50.28
CA TYR A 236 15.12 39.98 -49.42
C TYR A 236 16.43 39.29 -49.81
N ASP A 237 17.41 39.21 -48.89
CA ASP A 237 18.72 38.65 -49.22
C ASP A 237 18.93 37.19 -48.78
N MET A 238 18.34 36.78 -47.64
CA MET A 238 18.65 35.49 -46.97
C MET A 238 17.42 34.80 -46.36
N CYS A 239 17.43 33.46 -46.36
CA CYS A 239 16.39 32.63 -45.77
C CYS A 239 16.66 32.30 -44.29
N ALA A 240 15.92 32.91 -43.36
CA ALA A 240 16.06 32.72 -41.91
C ALA A 240 15.63 31.33 -41.37
N ILE A 241 15.65 30.27 -42.19
CA ILE A 241 15.46 28.87 -41.77
C ILE A 241 16.67 27.99 -42.12
N CYS A 242 17.23 28.13 -43.33
CA CYS A 242 18.43 27.41 -43.75
C CYS A 242 19.71 28.26 -43.67
N LEU A 243 19.56 29.59 -43.56
CA LEU A 243 20.63 30.61 -43.55
C LEU A 243 21.38 30.79 -44.88
N ASP A 244 20.83 30.22 -45.96
CA ASP A 244 21.32 30.44 -47.33
C ASP A 244 20.83 31.78 -47.90
N GLU A 245 21.64 32.41 -48.75
CA GLU A 245 21.25 33.52 -49.62
C GLU A 245 20.27 33.06 -50.71
N TYR A 246 19.57 34.00 -51.35
CA TYR A 246 18.61 33.69 -52.42
C TYR A 246 19.22 33.72 -53.84
N GLU A 247 18.92 32.69 -54.64
CA GLU A 247 19.38 32.57 -56.03
C GLU A 247 18.30 32.98 -57.06
N ASP A 248 18.70 33.51 -58.21
CA ASP A 248 17.77 33.97 -59.26
C ASP A 248 16.79 32.86 -59.69
N GLY A 249 15.49 33.12 -59.48
CA GLY A 249 14.39 32.20 -59.79
C GLY A 249 13.93 31.31 -58.64
N ASP A 250 14.55 31.41 -57.44
CA ASP A 250 14.14 30.62 -56.27
C ASP A 250 12.70 30.95 -55.82
N LYS A 251 12.00 29.96 -55.26
CA LYS A 251 10.57 30.08 -54.92
C LYS A 251 10.42 30.50 -53.47
N LEU A 252 10.09 31.77 -53.25
CA LEU A 252 9.90 32.34 -51.92
C LEU A 252 8.42 32.39 -51.56
N ARG A 253 8.06 31.98 -50.36
CA ARG A 253 6.73 32.21 -49.77
C ARG A 253 6.81 33.40 -48.84
N ILE A 254 6.07 34.45 -49.16
CA ILE A 254 5.95 35.65 -48.33
C ILE A 254 4.75 35.45 -47.40
N LEU A 255 4.97 35.51 -46.09
CA LEU A 255 3.89 35.38 -45.10
C LEU A 255 3.13 36.72 -44.95
N PRO A 256 1.90 36.73 -44.39
CA PRO A 256 1.14 37.98 -44.17
C PRO A 256 1.82 39.02 -43.25
N CYS A 257 2.92 38.63 -42.61
CA CYS A 257 3.79 39.47 -41.80
C CYS A 257 5.07 39.91 -42.57
N SER A 258 4.99 40.03 -43.90
CA SER A 258 6.05 40.34 -44.89
C SER A 258 7.33 39.48 -44.90
N HIS A 259 7.55 38.61 -43.92
CA HIS A 259 8.74 37.75 -43.89
C HIS A 259 8.73 36.73 -45.04
N ALA A 260 9.80 36.71 -45.83
CA ALA A 260 10.04 35.77 -46.91
C ALA A 260 10.91 34.58 -46.46
N TYR A 261 10.65 33.42 -47.06
CA TYR A 261 11.40 32.18 -46.86
C TYR A 261 11.31 31.32 -48.13
N HIS A 262 12.26 30.44 -48.42
CA HIS A 262 12.04 29.42 -49.45
C HIS A 262 10.81 28.56 -49.14
N CYS A 263 9.97 28.27 -50.15
CA CYS A 263 8.82 27.37 -49.97
C CYS A 263 9.24 25.99 -49.41
N ARG A 264 10.43 25.50 -49.80
CA ARG A 264 10.99 24.24 -49.30
C ARG A 264 11.23 24.23 -47.79
N CYS A 265 11.38 25.41 -47.17
CA CYS A 265 11.74 25.59 -45.77
C CYS A 265 10.53 25.90 -44.87
N VAL A 266 9.60 26.79 -45.27
CA VAL A 266 8.38 27.07 -44.47
C VAL A 266 7.28 26.04 -44.60
N ASP A 267 7.14 25.36 -45.74
CA ASP A 267 5.99 24.47 -45.95
C ASP A 267 5.97 23.28 -44.96
N PRO A 268 7.11 22.64 -44.60
CA PRO A 268 7.17 21.69 -43.49
C PRO A 268 6.82 22.32 -42.13
N TRP A 269 7.35 23.51 -41.82
CA TRP A 269 7.09 24.20 -40.56
C TRP A 269 5.60 24.50 -40.35
N LEU A 270 4.93 25.07 -41.37
CA LEU A 270 3.52 25.45 -41.31
C LEU A 270 2.56 24.24 -41.31
N THR A 271 2.91 23.15 -42.01
CA THR A 271 2.04 21.97 -42.12
C THR A 271 2.25 20.94 -41.02
N GLN A 272 3.43 20.86 -40.41
CA GLN A 272 3.78 19.82 -39.44
C GLN A 272 3.94 20.36 -38.01
N THR A 273 4.43 21.60 -37.86
CA THR A 273 4.92 22.16 -36.58
C THR A 273 3.99 23.23 -35.99
N LYS A 274 3.88 24.42 -36.62
CA LYS A 274 3.06 25.56 -36.12
C LYS A 274 2.57 26.47 -37.25
N LYS A 275 1.33 26.97 -37.16
CA LYS A 275 0.73 27.98 -38.04
C LYS A 275 1.29 29.42 -37.87
N THR A 276 2.54 29.58 -37.48
CA THR A 276 3.13 30.87 -37.06
C THR A 276 4.43 31.16 -37.78
N CYS A 277 4.71 32.43 -38.10
CA CYS A 277 5.99 32.88 -38.64
C CYS A 277 7.16 32.42 -37.73
N PRO A 278 8.24 31.82 -38.26
CA PRO A 278 9.42 31.44 -37.48
C PRO A 278 10.05 32.60 -36.70
N VAL A 279 10.15 33.78 -37.31
CA VAL A 279 10.81 34.97 -36.73
C VAL A 279 9.86 35.73 -35.80
N CYS A 280 8.82 36.38 -36.35
CA CYS A 280 7.94 37.25 -35.55
C CYS A 280 6.79 36.53 -34.80
N LYS A 281 6.67 35.20 -34.90
CA LYS A 281 5.66 34.35 -34.23
C LYS A 281 4.19 34.63 -34.57
N GLN A 282 3.88 35.62 -35.41
CA GLN A 282 2.52 35.98 -35.84
C GLN A 282 1.78 34.81 -36.51
N ARG A 283 0.47 34.64 -36.21
CA ARG A 283 -0.39 33.61 -36.85
C ARG A 283 -0.50 33.89 -38.36
N VAL A 284 -0.29 32.88 -39.19
CA VAL A 284 -0.28 32.98 -40.68
C VAL A 284 -1.68 32.95 -41.30
N VAL A 285 -2.71 32.66 -40.50
CA VAL A 285 -4.13 32.79 -40.86
C VAL A 285 -4.83 33.58 -39.77
N GLN A 286 -5.52 34.65 -40.16
CA GLN A 286 -6.46 35.37 -39.29
C GLN A 286 -7.82 34.64 -39.30
N PRO A 287 -8.59 34.63 -38.19
CA PRO A 287 -9.91 34.01 -38.17
C PRO A 287 -10.89 34.79 -39.06
N SER A 288 -11.58 34.07 -39.94
CA SER A 288 -12.74 34.60 -40.70
C SER A 288 -14.01 34.56 -39.83
N PRO A 289 -14.92 35.53 -39.93
CA PRO A 289 -16.10 35.61 -39.05
C PRO A 289 -17.04 34.39 -39.09
N ASP A 290 -17.08 33.66 -40.20
CA ASP A 290 -18.16 32.71 -40.52
C ASP A 290 -18.07 31.34 -39.82
N HIS A 291 -17.20 31.16 -38.83
CA HIS A 291 -17.14 29.93 -38.03
C HIS A 291 -16.76 30.19 -36.55
N PRO A 292 -17.68 29.98 -35.59
CA PRO A 292 -17.37 30.06 -34.17
C PRO A 292 -16.64 28.78 -33.70
N GLU A 293 -15.34 28.67 -34.00
CA GLU A 293 -14.47 27.78 -33.21
C GLU A 293 -14.29 28.39 -31.82
N SER A 294 -14.68 27.67 -30.77
CA SER A 294 -14.61 28.16 -29.39
C SER A 294 -13.17 28.38 -28.91
N GLU A 295 -12.72 29.63 -28.91
CA GLU A 295 -11.49 30.05 -28.24
C GLU A 295 -11.76 30.30 -26.75
N SER A 296 -11.59 29.24 -25.95
CA SER A 296 -11.34 29.36 -24.51
C SER A 296 -9.83 29.33 -24.28
N GLU A 297 -9.18 30.49 -24.40
CA GLU A 297 -7.78 30.68 -24.03
C GLU A 297 -7.68 30.99 -22.53
N ASN A 298 -7.61 29.95 -21.70
CA ASN A 298 -7.21 30.08 -20.30
C ASN A 298 -5.66 30.08 -20.25
N GLU A 299 -5.06 31.27 -20.22
CA GLU A 299 -3.68 31.42 -19.76
C GLU A 299 -3.60 31.28 -18.23
N GLU A 300 -2.40 31.01 -17.72
CA GLU A 300 -2.15 30.84 -16.29
C GLU A 300 -2.06 32.21 -15.60
N GLY A 301 -2.94 32.48 -14.64
CA GLY A 301 -2.93 33.71 -13.83
C GLY A 301 -3.05 33.37 -12.35
N GLY A 302 -1.98 33.60 -11.58
CA GLY A 302 -2.00 33.51 -10.12
C GLY A 302 -2.22 34.89 -9.49
N ILE A 303 -3.10 34.96 -8.49
CA ILE A 303 -3.29 36.11 -7.60
C ILE A 303 -3.40 35.58 -6.17
N GLY A 304 -2.83 36.30 -5.20
CA GLY A 304 -2.91 35.99 -3.78
C GLY A 304 -3.70 37.03 -2.98
N ASP A 305 -3.74 36.79 -1.67
CA ASP A 305 -4.19 37.66 -0.57
C ASP A 305 -5.71 37.92 -0.40
N GLY A 306 -6.11 37.95 0.88
CA GLY A 306 -7.47 38.19 1.38
C GLY A 306 -7.76 39.66 1.71
N PRO A 307 -8.80 39.99 2.51
CA PRO A 307 -9.00 39.50 3.89
C PRO A 307 -10.44 38.97 4.16
N GLY A 308 -10.90 38.54 5.36
CA GLY A 308 -10.30 38.34 6.70
C GLY A 308 -11.28 38.73 7.84
N ALA A 309 -11.29 38.04 9.01
CA ALA A 309 -11.83 38.46 10.35
C ALA A 309 -12.02 37.27 11.34
N GLY A 310 -11.84 37.48 12.66
CA GLY A 310 -12.11 36.55 13.79
C GLY A 310 -10.95 35.55 14.08
N GLU A 311 -10.32 35.42 15.27
CA GLU A 311 -10.68 35.61 16.71
C GLU A 311 -11.68 34.55 17.21
N GLU A 312 -11.54 33.82 18.34
CA GLU A 312 -10.54 33.66 19.45
C GLU A 312 -10.85 32.30 20.18
N ASP A 313 -10.12 31.67 21.13
CA ASP A 313 -8.76 31.77 21.74
C ASP A 313 -8.41 30.42 22.48
N SER A 314 -7.11 30.13 22.70
CA SER A 314 -6.42 29.24 23.68
C SER A 314 -6.94 27.80 23.97
N THR A 315 -6.32 26.90 24.77
CA THR A 315 -5.04 26.79 25.54
C THR A 315 -4.40 25.42 25.20
N GLU A 316 -3.08 25.20 25.12
CA GLU A 316 -2.03 25.17 26.17
C GLU A 316 -2.26 24.20 27.36
N ARG A 317 -1.69 22.96 27.30
CA ARG A 317 -0.71 22.42 28.29
C ARG A 317 -0.39 20.92 28.17
N THR A 318 0.90 20.61 28.00
CA THR A 318 1.57 19.50 28.72
C THR A 318 1.93 19.97 30.13
N PRO A 319 2.10 19.08 31.14
CA PRO A 319 3.49 18.81 31.60
C PRO A 319 3.77 17.48 32.37
N LEU A 320 4.94 16.85 32.09
CA LEU A 320 5.94 16.32 33.08
C LEU A 320 5.48 15.20 34.06
N LEU A 321 6.30 14.45 34.83
CA LEU A 321 7.72 13.98 34.91
C LEU A 321 7.67 12.62 35.68
N ARG A 322 8.69 11.79 35.94
CA ARG A 322 10.18 11.75 35.91
C ARG A 322 10.56 10.29 35.47
N ALA A 323 11.78 9.74 35.37
CA ALA A 323 13.17 10.07 35.72
C ALA A 323 14.12 9.43 34.65
N SER A 324 15.42 9.15 34.79
CA SER A 324 16.38 9.14 35.92
C SER A 324 17.83 9.35 35.41
N GLN A 325 18.84 9.23 36.29
CA GLN A 325 20.28 9.14 35.96
C GLN A 325 20.90 7.96 36.75
N PRO A 326 22.12 7.45 36.45
CA PRO A 326 23.44 8.13 36.57
C PRO A 326 24.22 8.13 35.22
N GLY A 327 25.46 8.63 35.08
CA GLY A 327 26.37 9.35 35.99
C GLY A 327 27.85 9.22 35.55
N SER A 328 28.56 10.34 35.34
CA SER A 328 30.00 10.43 34.96
C SER A 328 30.92 10.36 36.23
N PRO A 329 32.29 10.32 36.20
CA PRO A 329 33.21 10.96 35.21
C PRO A 329 34.63 10.32 34.97
N SER A 330 35.48 11.07 34.22
CA SER A 330 36.95 11.21 34.33
C SER A 330 37.97 10.19 33.77
N SER A 331 38.80 10.69 32.84
CA SER A 331 40.27 10.51 32.61
C SER A 331 41.07 9.47 33.44
N ASN A 332 42.11 8.81 32.90
CA ASN A 332 43.36 9.45 32.41
C ASN A 332 44.34 8.48 31.70
N ASN A 333 45.41 9.04 31.08
CA ASN A 333 46.64 8.40 30.55
C ASN A 333 46.52 7.39 29.39
N GLY A 334 47.60 7.31 28.59
CA GLY A 334 47.78 6.31 27.53
C GLY A 334 49.26 5.89 27.39
N PHE A 335 49.53 4.86 26.59
CA PHE A 335 50.89 4.46 26.22
C PHE A 335 50.89 3.72 24.88
N SER A 336 51.92 3.93 24.06
CA SER A 336 52.01 3.33 22.72
C SER A 336 52.59 1.91 22.75
N ARG A 337 52.02 1.00 21.95
CA ARG A 337 52.78 -0.14 21.38
C ARG A 337 52.08 -0.71 20.14
N ASN A 338 52.86 -1.00 19.11
CA ASN A 338 52.42 -1.79 17.96
C ASN A 338 52.36 -3.27 18.34
N ASN A 339 51.42 -4.01 17.78
CA ASN A 339 51.75 -5.24 17.04
C ASN A 339 50.58 -5.71 16.17
N SER A 340 50.91 -6.35 15.05
CA SER A 340 49.97 -7.01 14.16
C SER A 340 49.73 -8.46 14.57
N ALA A 341 48.49 -8.83 14.86
CA ALA A 341 48.00 -10.20 14.86
C ALA A 341 46.50 -10.21 14.52
N THR A 342 46.04 -11.26 13.86
CA THR A 342 44.63 -11.47 13.49
C THR A 342 43.85 -12.13 14.62
N ASP A 343 42.68 -11.62 14.96
CA ASP A 343 41.62 -12.38 15.63
C ASP A 343 40.22 -11.87 15.19
N PRO A 344 39.16 -12.69 15.22
CA PRO A 344 37.91 -12.40 14.52
C PRO A 344 36.82 -11.70 15.36
N THR A 345 35.97 -10.96 14.65
CA THR A 345 34.57 -10.66 15.03
C THR A 345 34.30 -9.99 16.39
N THR A 346 34.70 -8.73 16.52
CA THR A 346 33.74 -7.73 17.04
C THR A 346 33.08 -7.04 15.85
N ILE A 347 31.86 -7.43 15.50
CA ILE A 347 31.09 -6.75 14.44
C ILE A 347 30.51 -5.47 15.03
N THR A 348 31.29 -4.39 15.01
CA THR A 348 30.74 -3.03 15.07
C THR A 348 29.84 -2.85 13.84
N MET A 349 28.54 -2.61 14.05
CA MET A 349 27.62 -2.33 12.93
C MET A 349 27.97 -0.97 12.31
N SER A 350 28.80 -1.02 11.26
CA SER A 350 29.05 0.11 10.38
C SER A 350 27.79 0.39 9.55
N TRP A 351 27.46 1.69 9.43
CA TRP A 351 26.37 2.16 8.58
C TRP A 351 26.82 2.44 7.12
N ASP A 352 28.12 2.29 6.82
CA ASP A 352 28.70 2.55 5.51
C ASP A 352 28.13 1.66 4.37
N PRO A 353 27.76 0.38 4.58
CA PRO A 353 27.11 -0.44 3.56
C PRO A 353 25.79 0.16 3.05
N TYR A 354 25.02 0.84 3.91
CA TYR A 354 23.81 1.54 3.52
C TYR A 354 24.12 2.76 2.64
N ILE A 355 25.21 3.49 2.94
CA ILE A 355 25.69 4.57 2.07
C ILE A 355 26.15 4.02 0.71
N HIS A 356 26.89 2.90 0.68
CA HIS A 356 27.29 2.25 -0.57
C HIS A 356 26.08 1.86 -1.44
N ASN A 357 25.04 1.25 -0.86
CA ASN A 357 23.81 0.95 -1.60
C ASN A 357 23.04 2.22 -2.02
N LEU A 358 23.02 3.29 -1.21
CA LEU A 358 22.45 4.59 -1.60
C LEU A 358 23.21 5.26 -2.76
N MET A 359 24.52 5.03 -2.89
CA MET A 359 25.34 5.51 -4.02
C MET A 359 25.19 4.64 -5.29
N GLU A 360 24.71 3.41 -5.18
CA GLU A 360 24.60 2.45 -6.29
C GLU A 360 23.67 2.93 -7.43
N GLY A 361 23.93 2.51 -8.68
CA GLY A 361 23.09 2.86 -9.83
C GLY A 361 23.23 4.30 -10.35
N GLY A 362 24.21 5.07 -9.85
CA GLY A 362 24.74 6.26 -10.53
C GLY A 362 23.81 7.49 -10.65
N CYS A 363 22.70 7.54 -9.91
CA CYS A 363 21.82 8.72 -9.86
C CYS A 363 22.06 9.65 -8.65
N VAL A 364 22.77 9.14 -7.63
CA VAL A 364 23.07 9.85 -6.39
C VAL A 364 24.53 10.36 -6.43
N LEU A 365 24.72 11.64 -6.11
CA LEU A 365 26.00 12.30 -6.00
C LEU A 365 26.57 12.23 -4.58
N ASP A 366 25.69 12.31 -3.57
CA ASP A 366 26.04 12.36 -2.15
C ASP A 366 24.92 11.75 -1.30
N ALA A 367 25.26 11.17 -0.15
CA ALA A 367 24.32 10.53 0.76
C ALA A 367 24.79 10.59 2.23
N VAL A 368 23.84 10.75 3.15
CA VAL A 368 24.06 10.71 4.60
C VAL A 368 22.87 10.06 5.32
N ILE A 369 23.15 9.31 6.39
CA ILE A 369 22.16 8.80 7.34
C ILE A 369 22.44 9.48 8.68
N VAL A 370 21.41 10.10 9.27
CA VAL A 370 21.51 10.82 10.55
C VAL A 370 20.44 10.37 11.52
N GLY A 371 20.79 10.18 12.80
CA GLY A 371 19.81 10.05 13.87
C GLY A 371 19.13 11.40 14.15
N TYR A 372 17.81 11.40 14.41
CA TYR A 372 17.05 12.63 14.72
C TYR A 372 16.37 12.63 16.09
N HIS A 373 16.58 11.60 16.91
CA HIS A 373 16.01 11.56 18.27
C HIS A 373 16.56 12.69 19.17
N PRO A 374 15.71 13.32 20.00
CA PRO A 374 16.12 14.39 20.90
C PRO A 374 17.29 14.02 21.81
N GLY A 375 18.42 14.71 21.68
CA GLY A 375 19.65 14.46 22.44
C GLY A 375 20.57 13.36 21.88
N GLN A 376 20.24 12.81 20.71
CA GLN A 376 21.09 11.85 19.97
C GLN A 376 21.30 12.27 18.50
N GLU A 377 21.02 13.54 18.17
CA GLU A 377 21.10 14.05 16.79
C GLU A 377 22.54 14.01 16.28
N SER A 378 22.82 13.14 15.32
CA SER A 378 24.19 12.77 14.94
C SER A 378 24.25 12.14 13.56
N VAL A 379 25.41 12.26 12.88
CA VAL A 379 25.68 11.54 11.61
C VAL A 379 26.09 10.11 11.95
N TRP A 380 25.39 9.12 11.37
CA TRP A 380 25.67 7.70 11.58
C TRP A 380 26.59 7.13 10.49
N ALA A 381 26.38 7.54 9.23
CA ALA A 381 27.35 7.40 8.14
C ALA A 381 27.08 8.45 7.06
N ALA A 382 28.13 8.79 6.30
CA ALA A 382 28.07 9.71 5.17
C ALA A 382 29.01 9.25 4.06
N LYS A 383 28.74 9.65 2.81
CA LYS A 383 29.71 9.48 1.72
C LYS A 383 31.01 10.21 2.08
N GLN A 384 32.15 9.53 1.99
CA GLN A 384 33.46 10.14 2.20
C GLN A 384 33.68 11.33 1.25
N GLY A 385 34.02 12.50 1.81
CA GLY A 385 34.17 13.75 1.06
C GLY A 385 32.87 14.42 0.60
N GLY A 386 31.69 13.88 0.96
CA GLY A 386 30.39 14.48 0.66
C GLY A 386 30.14 15.80 1.40
N THR A 387 29.38 16.71 0.79
CA THR A 387 28.94 17.96 1.43
C THR A 387 27.87 17.70 2.48
N LEU A 388 27.01 16.70 2.27
CA LEU A 388 25.98 16.28 3.24
C LEU A 388 26.57 15.78 4.57
N SER A 389 27.83 15.34 4.60
CA SER A 389 28.54 14.99 5.85
C SER A 389 28.66 16.17 6.84
N LYS A 390 28.50 17.41 6.35
CA LYS A 390 28.61 18.66 7.12
C LYS A 390 27.27 19.12 7.72
N ILE A 391 26.23 18.27 7.68
CA ILE A 391 24.91 18.59 8.22
C ILE A 391 24.96 18.83 9.72
N THR A 392 24.35 19.93 10.18
CA THR A 392 24.40 20.33 11.60
C THR A 392 23.21 19.82 12.40
N VAL A 393 23.37 19.69 13.71
CA VAL A 393 22.26 19.35 14.64
C VAL A 393 21.07 20.30 14.50
N ASN A 394 21.31 21.58 14.17
CA ASN A 394 20.24 22.55 13.94
C ASN A 394 19.48 22.28 12.63
N GLU A 395 20.17 21.88 11.56
CA GLU A 395 19.54 21.47 10.30
C GLU A 395 18.70 20.19 10.49
N ILE A 396 19.22 19.19 11.23
CA ILE A 396 18.48 17.97 11.58
C ILE A 396 17.19 18.32 12.36
N LYS A 397 17.30 19.17 13.39
CA LYS A 397 16.18 19.65 14.20
C LYS A 397 15.15 20.44 13.40
N GLN A 398 15.60 21.27 12.47
CA GLN A 398 14.72 21.97 11.53
C GLN A 398 13.95 20.96 10.68
N LEU A 399 14.63 20.05 9.97
CA LEU A 399 13.98 19.09 9.05
C LEU A 399 12.81 18.32 9.69
N VAL A 400 12.93 17.94 10.97
CA VAL A 400 11.88 17.22 11.73
C VAL A 400 10.93 18.10 12.56
N ALA A 401 11.08 19.42 12.52
CA ALA A 401 10.23 20.35 13.26
C ALA A 401 8.74 20.21 12.91
N LYS A 402 7.88 20.40 13.91
CA LYS A 402 6.42 20.41 13.73
C LYS A 402 5.92 21.70 13.08
N ASP A 403 6.47 22.85 13.49
CA ASP A 403 6.27 24.10 12.76
C ASP A 403 7.01 24.02 11.41
N ARG A 404 6.30 24.37 10.34
CA ARG A 404 6.82 24.40 8.97
C ARG A 404 6.84 25.84 8.41
N ASN A 405 6.23 26.81 9.10
CA ASN A 405 6.16 28.19 8.64
C ASN A 405 7.54 28.85 8.56
N SER A 406 8.43 28.51 9.51
CA SER A 406 9.81 29.00 9.56
C SER A 406 10.65 28.69 8.32
N PHE A 407 10.32 27.64 7.55
CA PHE A 407 11.02 27.33 6.30
C PHE A 407 10.68 28.27 5.16
N PHE A 408 9.47 28.82 5.13
CA PHE A 408 9.03 29.72 4.07
C PHE A 408 9.60 31.13 4.27
N SER A 409 9.78 31.58 5.52
CA SER A 409 10.44 32.85 5.84
C SER A 409 11.97 32.79 5.75
N ASN A 410 12.61 31.75 6.31
CA ASN A 410 14.06 31.70 6.48
C ASN A 410 14.78 30.84 5.42
N GLY A 411 14.04 30.02 4.68
CA GLY A 411 14.57 28.95 3.83
C GLY A 411 14.98 27.70 4.62
N VAL A 412 15.39 26.66 3.88
CA VAL A 412 15.97 25.43 4.42
C VAL A 412 17.48 25.43 4.14
N THR A 413 18.32 24.96 5.06
CA THR A 413 19.68 24.53 4.74
C THR A 413 19.89 23.06 5.06
N VAL A 414 20.71 22.38 4.26
CA VAL A 414 21.13 20.99 4.48
C VAL A 414 22.61 20.90 4.16
N GLY A 415 23.46 20.53 5.12
CA GLY A 415 24.92 20.48 4.90
C GLY A 415 25.50 21.85 4.59
N ASN A 416 24.92 22.92 5.14
CA ASN A 416 25.20 24.34 4.84
C ASN A 416 24.77 24.83 3.43
N MET A 417 24.16 23.99 2.59
CA MET A 417 23.64 24.40 1.29
C MET A 417 22.23 24.99 1.42
N LYS A 418 22.04 26.23 0.97
CA LYS A 418 20.71 26.86 0.90
C LYS A 418 19.83 26.12 -0.10
N CYS A 419 18.62 25.76 0.31
CA CYS A 419 17.66 24.99 -0.47
C CYS A 419 16.32 25.72 -0.63
N THR A 420 15.59 25.35 -1.68
CA THR A 420 14.17 25.65 -1.88
C THR A 420 13.36 24.38 -1.57
N MET A 421 12.28 24.52 -0.81
CA MET A 421 11.29 23.45 -0.59
C MET A 421 10.53 23.20 -1.91
N LEU A 422 10.51 21.96 -2.40
CA LEU A 422 9.70 21.56 -3.57
C LEU A 422 8.42 20.82 -3.14
N ARG A 423 8.54 19.94 -2.14
CA ARG A 423 7.43 19.18 -1.55
C ARG A 423 7.78 18.84 -0.11
N ASP A 424 6.81 18.96 0.78
CA ASP A 424 6.94 18.58 2.19
C ASP A 424 5.81 17.63 2.58
N LYS A 425 6.17 16.39 2.93
CA LYS A 425 5.28 15.33 3.41
C LYS A 425 5.91 14.51 4.55
N ILE A 426 6.88 15.08 5.29
CA ILE A 426 7.65 14.31 6.30
C ILE A 426 6.80 13.81 7.48
N ASN A 427 5.68 14.48 7.74
CA ASN A 427 4.71 14.14 8.78
C ASN A 427 3.40 13.55 8.23
N GLU A 428 3.32 13.29 6.92
CA GLU A 428 2.18 12.60 6.30
C GLU A 428 2.40 11.08 6.34
N GLU A 429 1.41 10.34 6.82
CA GLU A 429 1.51 8.88 6.97
C GLU A 429 1.68 8.18 5.62
N GLY A 430 2.67 7.28 5.55
CA GLY A 430 2.96 6.49 4.35
C GLY A 430 3.84 7.18 3.30
N ASP A 431 4.10 8.49 3.40
CA ASP A 431 5.02 9.21 2.50
C ASP A 431 6.36 9.51 3.22
N HIS A 432 6.30 10.27 4.31
CA HIS A 432 7.43 10.59 5.18
C HIS A 432 8.66 11.22 4.47
N THR A 433 8.48 11.92 3.34
CA THR A 433 9.58 12.56 2.60
C THR A 433 9.48 14.07 2.45
N ILE A 434 10.63 14.72 2.16
CA ILE A 434 10.77 16.10 1.71
C ILE A 434 11.60 16.10 0.43
N ASP A 435 11.09 16.76 -0.62
CA ASP A 435 11.89 17.07 -1.81
C ASP A 435 12.36 18.52 -1.74
N LEU A 436 13.67 18.71 -1.93
CA LEU A 436 14.39 19.97 -1.89
C LEU A 436 15.18 20.17 -3.18
N ARG A 437 15.57 21.41 -3.48
CA ARG A 437 16.56 21.72 -4.52
C ARG A 437 17.54 22.77 -4.04
N THR A 438 18.84 22.58 -4.26
CA THR A 438 19.85 23.58 -3.89
C THR A 438 19.64 24.87 -4.68
N LYS A 439 19.91 26.01 -4.04
CA LYS A 439 19.97 27.33 -4.68
C LYS A 439 21.40 27.54 -5.18
N ALA A 440 21.54 28.02 -6.41
CA ALA A 440 22.84 28.41 -6.98
C ALA A 440 23.48 29.52 -6.12
N THR A 441 24.74 29.32 -5.74
CA THR A 441 25.59 30.34 -5.12
C THR A 441 26.32 31.16 -6.19
N GLU A 442 26.72 32.39 -5.88
CA GLU A 442 27.43 33.25 -6.84
C GLU A 442 28.73 32.57 -7.31
N GLY A 443 28.78 32.22 -8.60
CA GLY A 443 29.86 31.46 -9.24
C GLY A 443 29.49 30.04 -9.66
N GLU A 444 28.50 29.41 -9.03
CA GLU A 444 28.11 28.01 -9.30
C GLU A 444 26.73 27.93 -9.96
N LYS A 445 26.67 27.55 -11.24
CA LYS A 445 25.43 27.56 -12.04
C LYS A 445 24.53 26.34 -11.84
N ASP A 446 25.06 25.25 -11.28
CA ASP A 446 24.34 23.98 -11.20
C ASP A 446 23.51 23.89 -9.92
N THR A 447 22.37 23.20 -10.00
CA THR A 447 21.46 23.00 -8.87
C THR A 447 21.03 21.55 -8.80
N TYR A 448 21.10 20.98 -7.60
CA TYR A 448 20.92 19.56 -7.36
C TYR A 448 19.62 19.33 -6.61
N ASN A 449 18.88 18.28 -7.00
CA ASN A 449 17.73 17.82 -6.22
C ASN A 449 18.25 17.06 -4.99
N ILE A 450 17.65 17.32 -3.82
CA ILE A 450 17.92 16.62 -2.57
C ILE A 450 16.60 16.00 -2.09
N CYS A 451 16.63 14.77 -1.61
CA CYS A 451 15.51 14.16 -0.90
C CYS A 451 15.91 13.83 0.54
N VAL A 452 15.00 14.11 1.48
CA VAL A 452 15.04 13.65 2.87
C VAL A 452 13.90 12.66 3.08
N ALA A 453 14.16 11.51 3.68
CA ALA A 453 13.14 10.51 4.02
C ALA A 453 13.30 10.07 5.48
N LYS A 454 12.18 9.92 6.20
CA LYS A 454 12.16 9.71 7.66
C LYS A 454 11.73 8.28 8.02
N SER A 455 12.59 7.58 8.75
CA SER A 455 12.30 6.30 9.42
C SER A 455 11.89 6.56 10.89
N GLY A 456 11.86 5.54 11.74
CA GLY A 456 11.47 5.65 13.14
C GLY A 456 12.47 6.46 13.99
N GLN A 457 13.77 6.37 13.67
CA GLN A 457 14.88 6.95 14.44
C GLN A 457 15.85 7.78 13.58
N ALA A 458 15.92 7.48 12.27
CA ALA A 458 16.85 8.11 11.33
C ALA A 458 16.20 8.94 10.20
N LEU A 459 16.98 9.84 9.62
CA LEU A 459 16.71 10.45 8.31
C LEU A 459 17.72 9.92 7.30
N VAL A 460 17.21 9.48 6.15
CA VAL A 460 18.00 9.17 4.96
C VAL A 460 17.98 10.39 4.05
N ILE A 461 19.14 10.96 3.76
CA ILE A 461 19.27 12.16 2.93
C ILE A 461 20.17 11.85 1.73
N VAL A 462 19.69 12.16 0.52
CA VAL A 462 20.42 11.92 -0.75
C VAL A 462 20.40 13.16 -1.63
N MET A 463 21.52 13.46 -2.29
CA MET A 463 21.66 14.50 -3.31
C MET A 463 21.87 13.87 -4.69
N GLY A 464 21.24 14.42 -5.72
CA GLY A 464 21.30 13.89 -7.07
C GLY A 464 22.56 14.31 -7.81
N MET A 465 22.97 13.52 -8.80
CA MET A 465 23.88 14.03 -9.83
C MET A 465 23.22 15.16 -10.63
N LYS A 466 24.02 15.88 -11.41
CA LYS A 466 23.51 16.89 -12.35
C LYS A 466 22.41 16.28 -13.24
N ASP A 467 21.32 17.01 -13.42
CA ASP A 467 20.12 16.60 -14.16
C ASP A 467 19.39 15.33 -13.65
N ALA A 468 19.75 14.81 -12.46
CA ALA A 468 19.07 13.65 -11.87
C ALA A 468 17.65 14.02 -11.41
N HIS A 469 16.65 13.39 -12.04
CA HIS A 469 15.23 13.65 -11.79
C HIS A 469 14.81 13.34 -10.34
N GLY A 470 14.31 14.35 -9.60
CA GLY A 470 13.99 14.25 -8.17
C GLY A 470 13.15 13.03 -7.77
N GLY A 471 12.12 12.67 -8.55
CA GLY A 471 11.31 11.47 -8.27
C GLY A 471 12.07 10.14 -8.25
N LYS A 472 13.23 10.02 -8.95
CA LYS A 472 14.09 8.83 -8.84
C LYS A 472 14.86 8.80 -7.52
N LEU A 473 15.28 9.97 -7.03
CA LEU A 473 15.91 10.10 -5.72
C LEU A 473 14.92 9.83 -4.60
N ASN A 474 13.71 10.39 -4.72
CA ASN A 474 12.67 10.25 -3.71
C ASN A 474 12.33 8.77 -3.47
N LEU A 475 12.08 8.01 -4.54
CA LEU A 475 11.85 6.56 -4.47
C LEU A 475 13.00 5.82 -3.77
N LYS A 476 14.26 6.22 -3.99
CA LYS A 476 15.43 5.56 -3.38
C LYS A 476 15.60 5.90 -1.90
N ALA A 477 15.41 7.16 -1.52
CA ALA A 477 15.46 7.59 -0.11
C ALA A 477 14.29 7.00 0.69
N HIS A 478 13.07 7.06 0.14
CA HIS A 478 11.87 6.48 0.75
C HIS A 478 12.03 4.97 0.94
N GLY A 479 12.48 4.23 -0.08
CA GLY A 479 12.68 2.78 0.02
C GLY A 479 13.68 2.37 1.11
N MET A 480 14.77 3.13 1.28
CA MET A 480 15.72 2.91 2.37
C MET A 480 15.12 3.28 3.75
N ALA A 481 14.42 4.41 3.86
CA ALA A 481 13.78 4.82 5.12
C ALA A 481 12.66 3.86 5.55
N ASP A 482 11.92 3.27 4.60
CA ASP A 482 10.90 2.24 4.88
C ASP A 482 11.52 0.88 5.27
N TYR A 483 12.64 0.49 4.66
CA TYR A 483 13.43 -0.66 5.12
C TYR A 483 13.92 -0.46 6.57
N LEU A 484 14.47 0.71 6.90
CA LEU A 484 14.91 1.03 8.27
C LEU A 484 13.74 1.00 9.26
N ARG A 485 12.60 1.61 8.90
CA ARG A 485 11.36 1.60 9.69
C ARG A 485 10.88 0.17 10.00
N LYS A 486 10.94 -0.73 9.02
CA LYS A 486 10.61 -2.16 9.18
C LYS A 486 11.65 -2.94 10.00
N SER A 487 12.86 -2.42 10.10
CA SER A 487 13.96 -2.96 10.92
C SER A 487 14.03 -2.33 12.32
N GLY A 488 13.11 -1.42 12.68
CA GLY A 488 13.04 -0.75 13.98
C GLY A 488 13.84 0.57 14.10
N TYR A 489 14.42 1.05 13.00
CA TYR A 489 15.22 2.29 12.88
C TYR A 489 14.47 3.41 12.15
#